data_AF-A0A661N0V5-F1
#
_entry.id   AF-A0A661N0V5-F1
#
_cell.length_a   1.000
_cell.length_b   1.000
_cell.length_c   1.000
_cell.angle_alpha   90.00
_cell.angle_beta   90.00
_cell.angle_gamma   90.00
#
_symmetry.space_group_name_H-M   'P 1'
#
loop_
_entity.id
_entity.type
_entity.pdbx_description
1 polymer ?
#
loop_
_entity_poly.entity_id
_entity_poly.type
_entity_poly.pdbx_seq_one_letter_code
_entity_poly.pdbx_strand_id
1 'polypeptide(L)'
;GPPLRELRLIEHDMNRLLPLYNDLMAGRLPMNAPRQRQVTELYERLQEATTHPDFREQDEVRFRAPRRARLQSALRLRFYPKVAARFAQVHAAIIRWGYESVGLHPPNFASLSRPEALRAIADLESRVRDDSPAVTQRLSRLLRRGLIELRPRDIPVEWI
;
A
#
# COMPACT_ATOMS: atom_id res chain seq x y z
N GLY A 1 -31.92 11.61 -17.58
CA GLY A 1 -30.50 11.26 -17.75
C GLY A 1 -29.79 11.37 -16.42
N PRO A 2 -29.55 10.25 -15.71
CA PRO A 2 -28.95 10.25 -14.37
C PRO A 2 -27.45 9.87 -14.21
N PRO A 3 -26.72 9.20 -15.13
CA PRO A 3 -25.51 8.43 -14.73
C PRO A 3 -24.31 9.34 -14.40
N LEU A 4 -24.16 10.44 -15.16
CA LEU A 4 -23.08 11.40 -14.96
C LEU A 4 -23.17 12.21 -13.66
N ARG A 5 -24.32 12.24 -12.98
CA ARG A 5 -24.47 12.96 -11.70
C ARG A 5 -23.96 12.09 -10.54
N GLU A 6 -24.21 10.80 -10.58
CA GLU A 6 -23.79 9.84 -9.56
C GLU A 6 -22.27 9.67 -9.57
N LEU A 7 -21.66 9.47 -10.75
CA LEU A 7 -20.20 9.37 -10.85
C LEU A 7 -19.48 10.63 -10.34
N ARG A 8 -20.04 11.82 -10.59
CA ARG A 8 -19.49 13.07 -10.06
C ARG A 8 -19.53 13.17 -8.54
N LEU A 9 -20.57 12.63 -7.90
CA LEU A 9 -20.65 12.56 -6.44
C LEU A 9 -19.62 11.57 -5.88
N ILE A 10 -19.48 10.40 -6.50
CA ILE A 10 -18.44 9.42 -6.12
C ILE A 10 -17.05 10.06 -6.22
N GLU A 11 -16.77 10.79 -7.31
CA GLU A 11 -15.49 11.48 -7.50
C GLU A 11 -15.26 12.58 -6.45
N HIS A 12 -16.29 13.34 -6.11
CA HIS A 12 -16.22 14.35 -5.06
C HIS A 12 -15.84 13.73 -3.70
N ASP A 13 -16.52 12.65 -3.31
CA ASP A 13 -16.26 11.94 -2.06
C ASP A 13 -14.84 11.34 -2.02
N MET A 14 -14.41 10.74 -3.14
CA MET A 14 -13.04 10.23 -3.28
C MET A 14 -12.01 11.35 -3.10
N ASN A 15 -12.19 12.49 -3.77
CA ASN A 15 -11.25 13.61 -3.70
C ASN A 15 -11.11 14.18 -2.28
N ARG A 16 -12.17 14.15 -1.48
CA ARG A 16 -12.15 14.51 -0.06
C ARG A 16 -11.27 13.57 0.77
N LEU A 17 -11.27 12.28 0.46
CA LEU A 17 -10.56 11.24 1.22
C LEU A 17 -9.12 11.00 0.75
N LEU A 18 -8.80 11.36 -0.50
CA LEU A 18 -7.47 11.13 -1.10
C LEU A 18 -6.30 11.75 -0.33
N PRO A 19 -6.36 12.98 0.22
CA PRO A 19 -5.26 13.54 1.01
C PRO A 19 -4.88 12.67 2.21
N LEU A 20 -5.87 12.24 2.99
CA LEU A 20 -5.66 11.35 4.14
C LEU A 20 -5.05 10.01 3.69
N TYR A 21 -5.59 9.42 2.64
CA TYR A 21 -5.06 8.19 2.07
C TYR A 21 -3.59 8.35 1.66
N ASN A 22 -3.24 9.46 1.01
CA ASN A 22 -1.86 9.75 0.60
C ASN A 22 -0.93 9.91 1.80
N ASP A 23 -1.37 10.56 2.88
CA ASP A 23 -0.61 10.69 4.12
C ASP A 23 -0.38 9.34 4.81
N LEU A 24 -1.39 8.47 4.85
CA LEU A 24 -1.26 7.11 5.36
C LEU A 24 -0.33 6.26 4.48
N MET A 25 -0.46 6.33 3.15
CA MET A 25 0.41 5.62 2.23
C MET A 25 1.87 6.05 2.36
N ALA A 26 2.12 7.35 2.57
CA ALA A 26 3.44 7.92 2.81
C ALA A 26 3.95 7.72 4.25
N GLY A 27 3.15 7.10 5.14
CA GLY A 27 3.50 6.91 6.55
C GLY A 27 3.66 8.22 7.33
N ARG A 28 3.06 9.31 6.88
CA ARG A 28 2.99 10.57 7.63
C ARG A 28 2.02 10.49 8.80
N LEU A 29 1.05 9.58 8.72
CA LEU A 29 0.06 9.34 9.77
C LEU A 29 0.06 7.85 10.16
N PRO A 30 -0.09 7.52 11.45
CA PRO A 30 -0.33 6.15 11.87
C PRO A 30 -1.78 5.73 11.55
N MET A 31 -2.00 4.43 11.34
CA MET A 31 -3.35 3.87 11.23
C MET A 31 -4.00 3.78 12.62
N ASN A 32 -5.23 4.27 12.74
CA ASN A 32 -6.08 4.11 13.93
C ASN A 32 -7.53 3.86 13.49
N ALA A 33 -8.43 3.56 14.43
CA ALA A 33 -9.81 3.19 14.09
C ALA A 33 -10.58 4.25 13.26
N PRO A 34 -10.54 5.56 13.59
CA PRO A 34 -11.16 6.59 12.73
C PRO A 34 -10.61 6.60 11.30
N ARG A 35 -9.28 6.56 11.15
CA ARG A 35 -8.63 6.58 9.83
C ARG A 35 -8.91 5.30 9.04
N GLN A 36 -8.99 4.15 9.71
CA GLN A 36 -9.35 2.88 9.09
C GLN A 36 -10.78 2.93 8.50
N ARG A 37 -11.73 3.56 9.20
CA ARG A 37 -13.08 3.80 8.66
C ARG A 37 -13.04 4.68 7.41
N GLN A 38 -12.26 5.76 7.42
CA GLN A 38 -12.13 6.65 6.25
C GLN A 38 -11.45 5.98 5.05
N VAL A 39 -10.46 5.10 5.28
CA VAL A 39 -9.87 4.29 4.20
C VAL A 39 -10.87 3.26 3.68
N THR A 40 -11.72 2.71 4.55
CA THR A 40 -12.80 1.80 4.14
C THR A 40 -13.83 2.52 3.27
N GLU A 41 -14.24 3.73 3.66
CA GLU A 41 -15.10 4.60 2.85
C GLU A 41 -14.46 4.89 1.47
N LEU A 42 -13.17 5.23 1.43
CA LEU A 42 -12.46 5.44 0.17
C LEU A 42 -12.44 4.17 -0.70
N TYR A 43 -12.21 3.01 -0.09
CA TYR A 43 -12.24 1.73 -0.81
C TYR A 43 -13.62 1.46 -1.43
N GLU A 44 -14.69 1.69 -0.67
CA GLU A 44 -16.07 1.54 -1.14
C GLU A 44 -16.36 2.48 -2.31
N ARG A 45 -15.97 3.76 -2.21
CA ARG A 45 -16.13 4.73 -3.32
C ARG A 45 -15.31 4.35 -4.55
N LEU A 46 -14.09 3.86 -4.37
CA LEU A 46 -13.29 3.34 -5.48
C LEU A 46 -13.94 2.12 -6.12
N GLN A 47 -14.54 1.23 -5.33
CA GLN A 47 -15.22 0.04 -5.83
C GLN A 47 -16.47 0.43 -6.64
N GLU A 48 -17.26 1.35 -6.10
CA GLU A 48 -18.43 1.93 -6.78
C GLU A 48 -18.01 2.60 -8.10
N ALA A 49 -17.01 3.48 -8.08
CA ALA A 49 -16.47 4.11 -9.28
C ALA A 49 -16.00 3.09 -10.32
N THR A 50 -15.27 2.06 -9.90
CA THR A 50 -14.68 1.09 -10.85
C THR A 50 -15.69 0.11 -11.46
N THR A 51 -16.89 0.03 -10.89
CA THR A 51 -17.99 -0.82 -11.37
C THR A 51 -19.08 -0.03 -12.10
N HIS A 52 -19.08 1.30 -11.99
CA HIS A 52 -20.03 2.19 -12.67
C HIS A 52 -19.95 2.05 -14.20
N PRO A 53 -21.08 2.04 -14.95
CA PRO A 53 -21.09 1.92 -16.41
C PRO A 53 -20.19 2.94 -17.11
N ASP A 54 -20.34 4.23 -16.80
CA ASP A 54 -19.58 5.32 -17.40
C ASP A 54 -18.06 5.24 -17.12
N PHE A 55 -17.64 4.51 -16.07
CA PHE A 55 -16.21 4.31 -15.82
C PHE A 55 -15.55 3.49 -16.92
N ARG A 56 -16.29 2.58 -17.58
CA ARG A 56 -15.78 1.80 -18.71
C ARG A 56 -15.54 2.66 -19.95
N GLU A 57 -16.17 3.81 -20.06
CA GLU A 57 -15.99 4.72 -21.20
C GLU A 57 -14.84 5.70 -20.98
N GLN A 58 -14.31 5.81 -19.75
CA GLN A 58 -13.13 6.61 -19.45
C GLN A 58 -11.85 5.98 -19.99
N ASP A 59 -10.86 6.84 -20.30
CA ASP A 59 -9.54 6.44 -20.76
C ASP A 59 -8.84 5.46 -19.78
N GLU A 60 -8.31 4.36 -20.31
CA GLU A 60 -7.71 3.31 -19.50
C GLU A 60 -6.50 3.81 -18.70
N VAL A 61 -5.59 4.55 -19.35
CA VAL A 61 -4.29 4.91 -18.78
C VAL A 61 -4.43 6.06 -17.79
N ARG A 62 -5.19 7.09 -18.17
CA ARG A 62 -5.35 8.30 -17.38
C ARG A 62 -6.31 8.11 -16.21
N PHE A 63 -7.33 7.28 -16.37
CA PHE A 63 -8.44 7.23 -15.42
C PHE A 63 -8.69 5.85 -14.82
N ARG A 64 -8.74 4.79 -15.62
CA ARG A 64 -9.16 3.48 -15.09
C ARG A 64 -8.07 2.77 -14.30
N ALA A 65 -6.88 2.62 -14.89
CA ALA A 65 -5.75 1.92 -14.27
C ALA A 65 -5.32 2.57 -12.94
N PRO A 66 -5.19 3.90 -12.80
CA PRO A 66 -4.85 4.52 -11.52
C PRO A 66 -5.89 4.31 -10.42
N ARG A 67 -7.19 4.28 -10.77
CA ARG A 67 -8.25 4.00 -9.78
C ARG A 67 -8.26 2.54 -9.36
N ARG A 68 -8.05 1.59 -10.29
CA ARG A 68 -7.89 0.16 -9.94
C ARG A 68 -6.66 -0.08 -9.06
N ALA A 69 -5.54 0.58 -9.35
CA ALA A 69 -4.34 0.50 -8.51
C ALA A 69 -4.63 1.01 -7.09
N ARG A 70 -5.28 2.18 -6.96
CA ARG A 70 -5.68 2.72 -5.65
C ARG A 70 -6.67 1.84 -4.90
N LEU A 71 -7.65 1.26 -5.60
CA LEU A 71 -8.61 0.32 -5.00
C LEU A 71 -7.87 -0.84 -4.31
N GLN A 72 -6.88 -1.40 -5.02
CA GLN A 72 -6.11 -2.53 -4.54
C GLN A 72 -5.19 -2.20 -3.36
N SER A 73 -4.53 -1.04 -3.37
CA SER A 73 -3.70 -0.61 -2.25
C SER A 73 -4.53 -0.14 -1.06
N ALA A 74 -5.67 0.52 -1.26
CA ALA A 74 -6.59 0.91 -0.18
C ALA A 74 -7.13 -0.31 0.59
N LEU A 75 -7.48 -1.38 -0.13
CA LEU A 75 -7.87 -2.66 0.45
C LEU A 75 -6.81 -3.24 1.40
N ARG A 76 -5.54 -3.20 1.01
CA ARG A 76 -4.42 -3.69 1.84
C ARG A 76 -4.10 -2.74 2.98
N LEU A 77 -4.22 -1.44 2.73
CA LEU A 77 -3.96 -0.41 3.72
C LEU A 77 -4.94 -0.51 4.89
N ARG A 78 -6.25 -0.75 4.65
CA ARG A 78 -7.22 -0.92 5.74
C ARG A 78 -6.97 -2.15 6.62
N PHE A 79 -6.20 -3.12 6.14
CA PHE A 79 -5.78 -4.32 6.87
C PHE A 79 -4.27 -4.34 7.14
N TYR A 80 -3.62 -3.18 7.15
CA TYR A 80 -2.16 -3.09 7.22
C TYR A 80 -1.51 -3.91 8.35
N PRO A 81 -2.02 -3.94 9.60
CA PRO A 81 -1.41 -4.75 10.65
C PRO A 81 -1.35 -6.25 10.31
N LYS A 82 -2.43 -6.80 9.72
CA LYS A 82 -2.50 -8.19 9.29
C LYS A 82 -1.55 -8.45 8.11
N VAL A 83 -1.53 -7.53 7.15
CA VAL A 83 -0.62 -7.57 6.00
C VAL A 83 0.84 -7.56 6.46
N ALA A 84 1.22 -6.65 7.34
CA ALA A 84 2.60 -6.51 7.84
C ALA A 84 3.03 -7.76 8.62
N ALA A 85 2.16 -8.31 9.47
CA ALA A 85 2.42 -9.56 10.19
C ALA A 85 2.63 -10.74 9.25
N ARG A 86 1.74 -10.92 8.25
CA ARG A 86 1.86 -12.02 7.30
C ARG A 86 3.08 -11.86 6.38
N PHE A 87 3.38 -10.63 5.95
CA PHE A 87 4.57 -10.32 5.17
C PHE A 87 5.85 -10.66 5.95
N ALA A 88 5.93 -10.26 7.22
CA ALA A 88 7.06 -10.58 8.09
C ALA A 88 7.26 -12.09 8.24
N GLN A 89 6.17 -12.85 8.40
CA GLN A 89 6.21 -14.30 8.52
C GLN A 89 6.68 -14.98 7.23
N VAL A 90 6.07 -14.65 6.08
CA VAL A 90 6.38 -15.30 4.80
C VAL A 90 7.79 -14.97 4.32
N HIS A 91 8.29 -13.78 4.64
CA HIS A 91 9.58 -13.29 4.17
C HIS A 91 10.65 -13.22 5.26
N ALA A 92 10.46 -13.90 6.39
CA ALA A 92 11.34 -13.81 7.55
C ALA A 92 12.83 -14.03 7.21
N ALA A 93 13.13 -15.07 6.42
CA ALA A 93 14.51 -15.42 6.05
C ALA A 93 15.19 -14.32 5.21
N ILE A 94 14.52 -13.81 4.17
CA ILE A 94 15.08 -12.77 3.31
C ILE A 94 15.17 -11.42 4.02
N ILE A 95 14.23 -11.12 4.92
CA ILE A 95 14.29 -9.93 5.78
C ILE A 95 15.54 -10.01 6.66
N ARG A 96 15.72 -11.13 7.38
CA ARG A 96 16.89 -11.34 8.24
C ARG A 96 18.20 -11.17 7.47
N TRP A 97 18.40 -11.97 6.42
CA TRP A 97 19.66 -11.95 5.66
C TRP A 97 19.90 -10.63 4.93
N GLY A 98 18.86 -9.99 4.40
CA GLY A 98 19.01 -8.72 3.71
C GLY A 98 19.41 -7.57 4.63
N TYR A 99 18.84 -7.48 5.84
CA TYR A 99 19.27 -6.48 6.83
C TYR A 99 20.68 -6.78 7.36
N GLU A 100 20.96 -8.03 7.75
CA GLU A 100 22.26 -8.43 8.30
C GLU A 100 23.41 -8.22 7.31
N SER A 101 23.17 -8.45 6.01
CA SER A 101 24.18 -8.26 4.95
C SER A 101 24.70 -6.83 4.80
N VAL A 102 23.97 -5.84 5.33
CA VAL A 102 24.38 -4.42 5.37
C VAL A 102 24.63 -3.92 6.78
N GLY A 103 24.83 -4.84 7.73
CA GLY A 103 25.14 -4.52 9.12
C GLY A 103 23.98 -3.92 9.91
N LEU A 104 22.74 -4.16 9.49
CA LEU A 104 21.54 -3.74 10.22
C LEU A 104 20.89 -4.92 10.93
N HIS A 105 20.21 -4.64 12.05
CA HIS A 105 19.35 -5.62 12.69
C HIS A 105 17.99 -5.70 11.97
N PRO A 106 17.45 -6.89 11.71
CA PRO A 106 16.16 -7.01 11.04
C PRO A 106 15.02 -6.52 11.96
N PRO A 107 14.16 -5.60 11.49
CA PRO A 107 13.01 -5.16 12.26
C PRO A 107 11.92 -6.24 12.30
N ASN A 108 11.15 -6.27 13.39
CA ASN A 108 9.92 -7.07 13.45
C ASN A 108 8.75 -6.31 12.81
N PHE A 109 8.59 -6.42 11.49
CA PHE A 109 7.50 -5.74 10.77
C PHE A 109 6.09 -6.10 11.27
N ALA A 110 5.90 -7.24 11.96
CA ALA A 110 4.60 -7.61 12.51
C ALA A 110 4.13 -6.69 13.66
N SER A 111 5.08 -6.03 14.35
CA SER A 111 4.78 -5.14 15.47
C SER A 111 4.90 -3.66 15.10
N LEU A 112 5.38 -3.32 13.90
CA LEU A 112 5.57 -1.94 13.49
C LEU A 112 4.28 -1.33 12.95
N SER A 113 4.01 -0.09 13.36
CA SER A 113 3.09 0.76 12.63
C SER A 113 3.63 1.07 11.23
N ARG A 114 2.76 1.50 10.32
CA ARG A 114 3.17 1.86 8.95
C ARG A 114 4.28 2.92 8.92
N PRO A 115 4.20 4.04 9.67
CA PRO A 115 5.30 5.01 9.74
C PRO A 115 6.65 4.39 10.17
N GLU A 116 6.63 3.53 11.18
CA GLU A 116 7.85 2.88 11.68
C GLU A 116 8.42 1.88 10.67
N ALA A 117 7.56 1.10 10.02
CA ALA A 117 7.97 0.20 8.96
C ALA A 117 8.59 0.95 7.78
N LEU A 118 7.99 2.07 7.34
CA LEU A 118 8.57 2.88 6.26
C LEU A 118 9.91 3.50 6.65
N ARG A 119 10.08 3.94 7.90
CA ARG A 119 11.37 4.39 8.41
C ARG A 119 12.41 3.27 8.37
N ALA A 120 12.07 2.07 8.87
CA ALA A 120 12.99 0.93 8.84
C ALA A 120 13.37 0.49 7.40
N ILE A 121 12.46 0.66 6.44
CA ILE A 121 12.74 0.42 5.02
C ILE A 121 13.66 1.50 4.46
N ALA A 122 13.42 2.78 4.79
CA ALA A 122 14.30 3.88 4.39
C ALA A 122 15.72 3.71 4.94
N ASP A 123 15.87 3.24 6.18
CA ASP A 123 17.16 2.94 6.79
C ASP A 123 17.92 1.85 5.99
N LEU A 124 17.22 0.79 5.58
CA LEU A 124 17.79 -0.22 4.69
C LEU A 124 18.18 0.40 3.33
N GLU A 125 17.26 1.11 2.67
CA GLU A 125 17.49 1.71 1.35
C GLU A 125 18.67 2.69 1.36
N SER A 126 18.92 3.41 2.46
CA SER A 126 20.09 4.28 2.61
C SER A 126 21.44 3.53 2.62
N ARG A 127 21.42 2.22 2.92
CA ARG A 127 22.59 1.34 2.93
C ARG A 127 22.74 0.55 1.63
N VAL A 128 21.67 0.43 0.84
CA VAL A 128 21.71 -0.29 -0.44
C VAL A 128 22.47 0.53 -1.48
N ARG A 129 23.40 -0.12 -2.15
CA ARG A 129 24.23 0.39 -3.25
C ARG A 129 24.16 -0.61 -4.41
N ASP A 130 24.64 -0.20 -5.59
CA ASP A 130 24.63 -1.05 -6.78
C ASP A 130 25.47 -2.34 -6.61
N ASP A 131 26.51 -2.28 -5.78
CA ASP A 131 27.38 -3.40 -5.40
C ASP A 131 26.90 -4.18 -4.16
N SER A 132 25.76 -3.82 -3.59
CA SER A 132 25.21 -4.54 -2.43
C SER A 132 24.88 -6.00 -2.78
N PRO A 133 24.98 -6.92 -1.80
CA PRO A 133 24.65 -8.32 -2.02
C PRO A 133 23.29 -8.52 -2.68
N ALA A 134 23.18 -9.53 -3.55
CA ALA A 134 21.95 -9.80 -4.30
C ALA A 134 20.72 -10.00 -3.39
N VAL A 135 20.92 -10.55 -2.19
CA VAL A 135 19.87 -10.71 -1.17
C VAL A 135 19.32 -9.37 -0.69
N THR A 136 20.18 -8.37 -0.49
CA THR A 136 19.81 -7.01 -0.07
C THR A 136 19.02 -6.31 -1.16
N GLN A 137 19.48 -6.39 -2.41
CA GLN A 137 18.77 -5.81 -3.55
C GLN A 137 17.39 -6.45 -3.74
N ARG A 138 17.31 -7.78 -3.58
CA ARG A 138 16.03 -8.51 -3.63
C ARG A 138 15.12 -8.10 -2.48
N LEU A 139 15.63 -7.96 -1.27
CA LEU A 139 14.87 -7.50 -0.12
C LEU A 139 14.34 -6.07 -0.32
N SER A 140 15.17 -5.13 -0.76
CA SER A 140 14.75 -3.75 -1.02
C SER A 140 13.58 -3.69 -2.01
N ARG A 141 13.67 -4.41 -3.15
CA ARG A 141 12.56 -4.50 -4.12
C ARG A 141 11.31 -5.13 -3.49
N LEU A 142 11.47 -6.16 -2.67
CA LEU A 142 10.36 -6.85 -2.00
C LEU A 142 9.66 -5.93 -0.99
N LEU A 143 10.42 -5.21 -0.15
CA LEU A 143 9.88 -4.25 0.82
C LEU A 143 9.18 -3.08 0.14
N ARG A 144 9.75 -2.55 -0.95
CA ARG A 144 9.13 -1.49 -1.74
C ARG A 144 7.78 -1.93 -2.30
N ARG A 145 7.73 -3.06 -3.00
CA ARG A 145 6.47 -3.53 -3.61
C ARG A 145 5.46 -3.99 -2.56
N GLY A 146 5.92 -4.66 -1.52
CA GLY A 146 5.09 -5.22 -0.46
C GLY A 146 4.63 -4.17 0.53
N LEU A 147 5.52 -3.53 1.29
CA LEU A 147 5.14 -2.70 2.43
C LEU A 147 5.00 -1.22 2.11
N ILE A 148 5.68 -0.69 1.08
CA ILE A 148 5.51 0.70 0.64
C ILE A 148 4.31 0.82 -0.30
N GLU A 149 4.34 0.11 -1.43
CA GLU A 149 3.37 0.27 -2.51
C GLU A 149 2.11 -0.60 -2.34
N LEU A 150 2.15 -1.59 -1.43
CA LEU A 150 1.05 -2.51 -1.16
C LEU A 150 0.56 -3.23 -2.43
N ARG A 151 1.48 -3.73 -3.27
CA ARG A 151 1.13 -4.36 -4.55
C ARG A 151 0.39 -5.70 -4.36
N PRO A 152 -0.67 -5.97 -5.15
CA PRO A 152 -1.40 -7.24 -5.08
C PRO A 152 -0.59 -8.50 -5.31
N ARG A 153 0.42 -8.41 -6.17
CA ARG A 153 1.27 -9.55 -6.50
C ARG A 153 2.15 -9.98 -5.32
N ASP A 154 2.54 -9.04 -4.48
CA ASP A 154 3.44 -9.28 -3.34
C ASP A 154 2.64 -9.45 -2.02
N ILE A 155 1.38 -8.98 -1.99
CA ILE A 155 0.44 -9.18 -0.89
C ILE A 155 -0.87 -9.71 -1.48
N PRO A 156 -1.07 -11.02 -1.55
CA PRO A 156 -2.27 -11.58 -2.14
C PRO A 156 -3.48 -11.41 -1.20
N VAL A 157 -4.69 -11.64 -1.72
CA VAL A 157 -5.95 -11.32 -1.02
C VAL A 157 -6.18 -12.22 0.20
N GLU A 158 -5.51 -13.35 0.29
CA GLU A 158 -5.61 -14.30 1.40
C GLU A 158 -4.89 -13.79 2.66
N TRP A 159 -4.10 -12.71 2.54
CA TRP A 159 -3.39 -12.10 3.68
C TRP A 159 -4.22 -11.03 4.38
N ILE A 160 -5.28 -10.53 3.74
CA ILE A 160 -6.18 -9.52 4.30
C ILE A 160 -7.37 -10.14 5.01
#